data_AF-A0A7W3PIU6-F1
#
_entry.id   AF-A0A7W3PIU6-F1
#
_cell.length_a   1.000
_cell.length_b   1.000
_cell.length_c   1.000
_cell.angle_alpha   90.00
_cell.angle_beta   90.00
_cell.angle_gamma   90.00
#
_symmetry.space_group_name_H-M   'P 1'
#
loop_
_entity.id
_entity.type
_entity.pdbx_description
1 polymer ?
#
loop_
_entity_poly.entity_id
_entity_poly.type
_entity_poly.pdbx_seq_one_letter_code
_entity_poly.pdbx_strand_id
1 'polypeptide(L)'
;MIDAPMLTGSESREIVRLRREIESAWQAFDDIELMSWEHRVLVVRGVVGSLPDAASAAARAGHGAFALQLLRDAAQFPPPWASICTKWDLALAMSTEAVEAVAWPDGEPFGVVPVGESAV
;
A
#
# COMPACT_ATOMS: atom_id res chain seq x y z
N MET A 1 1.43 22.49 -29.97
CA MET A 1 0.25 22.10 -29.18
C MET A 1 0.46 20.65 -28.83
N ILE A 2 1.03 20.38 -27.64
CA ILE A 2 1.36 19.02 -27.21
C ILE A 2 0.12 18.48 -26.51
N ASP A 3 -0.46 17.42 -27.09
CA ASP A 3 -1.51 16.64 -26.44
C ASP A 3 -0.96 16.04 -25.15
N ALA A 4 -1.48 16.50 -24.03
CA ALA A 4 -1.36 15.80 -22.77
C ALA A 4 -2.26 14.56 -22.85
N PRO A 5 -1.74 13.34 -22.59
CA PRO A 5 -2.61 12.17 -22.52
C PRO A 5 -3.59 12.37 -21.35
N MET A 6 -4.88 12.41 -21.70
CA MET A 6 -6.02 12.44 -20.80
C MET A 6 -5.96 11.25 -19.84
N LEU A 7 -5.54 11.51 -18.60
CA LEU A 7 -5.74 10.61 -17.46
C LEU A 7 -7.21 10.70 -17.02
N THR A 8 -8.09 9.96 -17.68
CA THR A 8 -9.46 9.71 -17.18
C THR A 8 -9.77 8.22 -17.23
N GLY A 9 -8.88 7.41 -16.64
CA GLY A 9 -9.26 6.09 -16.15
C GLY A 9 -9.86 6.25 -14.75
N SER A 10 -11.06 5.72 -14.51
CA SER A 10 -11.60 5.60 -13.15
C SER A 10 -10.52 4.97 -12.26
N GLU A 11 -10.00 5.70 -11.27
CA GLU A 11 -9.00 5.16 -10.36
C GLU A 11 -9.56 3.88 -9.71
N SER A 12 -8.84 2.77 -9.81
CA SER A 12 -9.33 1.47 -9.34
C SER A 12 -9.73 1.55 -7.87
N ARG A 13 -10.94 1.09 -7.54
CA ARG A 13 -11.52 1.21 -6.19
C ARG A 13 -10.59 0.64 -5.11
N GLU A 14 -9.91 -0.46 -5.41
CA GLU A 14 -9.00 -1.16 -4.51
C GLU A 14 -7.70 -0.38 -4.29
N ILE A 15 -7.23 0.35 -5.30
CA ILE A 15 -6.09 1.26 -5.19
C ILE A 15 -6.46 2.49 -4.36
N VAL A 16 -7.63 3.08 -4.62
CA VAL A 16 -8.15 4.19 -3.80
C VAL A 16 -8.30 3.75 -2.36
N ARG A 17 -8.78 2.52 -2.11
CA ARG A 17 -8.87 1.96 -0.77
C ARG A 17 -7.50 1.82 -0.11
N LEU A 18 -6.52 1.21 -0.80
CA LEU A 18 -5.16 1.06 -0.26
C LEU A 18 -4.55 2.43 0.10
N ARG A 19 -4.67 3.41 -0.79
CA ARG A 19 -4.20 4.79 -0.54
C ARG A 19 -4.84 5.37 0.72
N ARG A 20 -6.17 5.25 0.85
CA ARG A 20 -6.90 5.74 2.03
C ARG A 20 -6.48 5.04 3.31
N GLU A 21 -6.20 3.74 3.27
CA GLU A 21 -5.72 3.02 4.46
C GLU A 21 -4.32 3.49 4.86
N ILE A 22 -3.42 3.72 3.90
CA ILE A 22 -2.09 4.29 4.15
C ILE A 22 -2.22 5.69 4.77
N GLU A 23 -3.05 6.56 4.19
CA GLU A 23 -3.32 7.92 4.70
C GLU A 23 -3.95 7.89 6.10
N SER A 24 -4.92 7.00 6.32
CA SER A 24 -5.58 6.84 7.63
C SER A 24 -4.60 6.36 8.69
N ALA A 25 -3.73 5.41 8.35
CA ALA A 25 -2.65 4.95 9.22
C ALA A 25 -1.59 6.03 9.46
N TRP A 26 -1.44 7.00 8.56
CA TRP A 26 -0.63 8.18 8.77
C TRP A 26 -1.30 9.12 9.78
N GLN A 27 -2.56 9.48 9.53
CA GLN A 27 -3.33 10.46 10.31
C GLN A 27 -3.74 9.97 11.70
N ALA A 28 -3.91 8.67 11.90
CA ALA A 28 -4.23 8.09 13.21
C ALA A 28 -3.19 8.41 14.29
N PHE A 29 -2.05 8.95 13.91
CA PHE A 29 -0.94 9.23 14.79
C PHE A 29 -0.59 10.70 14.96
N ASP A 30 -1.31 11.61 14.30
CA ASP A 30 -1.13 13.05 14.53
C ASP A 30 -1.37 13.41 16.01
N ASP A 31 -2.24 12.66 16.69
CA ASP A 31 -2.55 12.83 18.11
C ASP A 31 -2.08 11.67 19.01
N ILE A 32 -1.20 10.77 18.55
CA ILE A 32 -0.88 9.54 19.31
C ILE A 32 -0.29 9.83 20.69
N GLU A 33 0.46 10.92 20.82
CA GLU A 33 1.07 11.33 22.08
C GLU A 33 0.03 11.72 23.13
N LEU A 34 -1.15 12.16 22.71
CA LEU A 34 -2.28 12.51 23.58
C LEU A 34 -3.13 11.29 23.99
N MET A 35 -2.92 10.15 23.35
CA MET A 35 -3.70 8.93 23.61
C MET A 35 -3.19 8.16 24.84
N SER A 36 -4.13 7.50 25.53
CA SER A 36 -3.79 6.49 26.55
C SER A 36 -3.08 5.29 25.91
N TRP A 37 -2.30 4.55 26.70
CA TRP A 37 -1.60 3.36 26.23
C TRP A 37 -2.54 2.34 25.54
N GLU A 38 -3.72 2.10 26.10
CA GLU A 38 -4.71 1.17 25.55
C GLU A 38 -5.19 1.61 24.15
N HIS A 39 -5.46 2.90 23.96
CA HIS A 39 -5.85 3.44 22.65
C HIS A 39 -4.70 3.33 21.64
N ARG A 40 -3.46 3.57 22.04
CA ARG A 40 -2.28 3.38 21.16
C ARG A 40 -2.19 1.93 20.65
N VAL A 41 -2.40 0.95 21.54
CA VAL A 41 -2.40 -0.47 21.17
C VAL A 41 -3.49 -0.80 20.16
N LEU A 42 -4.70 -0.23 20.31
CA LEU A 42 -5.80 -0.45 19.38
C LEU A 42 -5.53 0.15 17.99
N VAL A 43 -5.01 1.38 17.94
CA VAL A 43 -4.63 2.03 16.67
C VAL A 43 -3.59 1.20 15.93
N VAL A 44 -2.53 0.78 16.63
CA VAL A 44 -1.46 -0.04 16.03
C VAL A 44 -2.00 -1.38 15.52
N ARG A 45 -2.88 -2.05 16.27
CA ARG A 45 -3.53 -3.29 15.82
C ARG A 45 -4.39 -3.09 14.58
N GLY A 46 -5.11 -1.97 14.51
CA GLY A 46 -5.90 -1.58 13.34
C GLY A 46 -5.03 -1.48 12.09
N VAL A 47 -3.94 -0.73 12.16
CA VAL A 47 -3.01 -0.52 11.04
C VAL A 47 -2.37 -1.82 10.56
N VAL A 48 -1.86 -2.64 11.48
CA VAL A 48 -1.21 -3.92 11.12
C VAL A 48 -2.19 -4.90 10.49
N GLY A 49 -3.49 -4.78 10.76
CA GLY A 49 -4.52 -5.60 10.13
C GLY A 49 -5.01 -5.04 8.79
N SER A 50 -5.35 -3.75 8.72
CA SER A 50 -6.08 -3.20 7.57
C SER A 50 -5.21 -2.97 6.34
N LEU A 51 -3.93 -2.60 6.52
CA LEU A 51 -3.02 -2.34 5.41
C LEU A 51 -2.74 -3.60 4.56
N PRO A 52 -2.34 -4.75 5.15
CA PRO A 52 -2.12 -5.97 4.37
C PRO A 52 -3.38 -6.45 3.65
N ASP A 53 -4.55 -6.32 4.29
CA ASP A 53 -5.82 -6.70 3.69
C ASP A 53 -6.16 -5.85 2.45
N ALA A 54 -5.96 -4.53 2.54
CA ALA A 54 -6.18 -3.62 1.42
C ALA A 54 -5.17 -3.86 0.30
N ALA A 55 -3.90 -4.12 0.63
CA ALA A 55 -2.85 -4.41 -0.32
C ALA A 55 -3.12 -5.73 -1.07
N SER A 56 -3.52 -6.77 -0.34
CA SER A 56 -3.95 -8.06 -0.89
C SER A 56 -5.17 -7.91 -1.82
N ALA A 57 -6.13 -7.06 -1.46
CA ALA A 57 -7.29 -6.77 -2.31
C ALA A 57 -6.91 -6.06 -3.62
N ALA A 58 -6.00 -5.08 -3.56
CA ALA A 58 -5.44 -4.42 -4.74
C ALA A 58 -4.70 -5.40 -5.66
N ALA A 59 -3.91 -6.31 -5.08
CA ALA A 59 -3.20 -7.34 -5.83
C ALA A 59 -4.18 -8.29 -6.54
N ARG A 60 -5.24 -8.76 -5.86
CA ARG A 60 -6.28 -9.63 -6.45
C ARG A 60 -7.03 -8.94 -7.59
N ALA A 61 -7.14 -7.62 -7.56
CA ALA A 61 -7.72 -6.83 -8.64
C ALA A 61 -6.78 -6.63 -9.84
N GLY A 62 -5.59 -7.24 -9.84
CA GLY A 62 -4.60 -7.13 -10.93
C GLY A 62 -3.68 -5.92 -10.81
N HIS A 63 -3.69 -5.21 -9.68
CA HIS A 63 -2.91 -3.99 -9.47
C HIS A 63 -1.66 -4.20 -8.60
N GLY A 64 -1.10 -5.41 -8.58
CA GLY A 64 0.04 -5.76 -7.72
C GLY A 64 1.24 -4.82 -7.85
N ALA A 65 1.67 -4.49 -9.07
CA ALA A 65 2.79 -3.59 -9.30
C ALA A 65 2.53 -2.16 -8.76
N PHE A 66 1.32 -1.63 -8.93
CA PHE A 66 0.96 -0.31 -8.41
C PHE A 66 0.81 -0.31 -6.89
N ALA A 67 0.23 -1.38 -6.33
CA ALA A 67 0.14 -1.56 -4.88
C ALA A 67 1.53 -1.60 -4.23
N LEU A 68 2.49 -2.33 -4.82
CA LEU A 68 3.88 -2.31 -4.37
C LEU A 68 4.49 -0.92 -4.44
N GLN A 69 4.24 -0.17 -5.52
CA GLN A 69 4.76 1.19 -5.62
C GLN A 69 4.24 2.07 -4.49
N LEU A 70 2.93 2.01 -4.17
CA LEU A 70 2.35 2.76 -3.05
C LEU A 70 2.97 2.37 -1.70
N LEU A 71 3.24 1.09 -1.47
CA LEU A 71 3.89 0.61 -0.24
C LEU A 71 5.35 1.07 -0.16
N ARG A 72 6.08 1.09 -1.28
CA ARG A 72 7.45 1.62 -1.37
C ARG A 72 7.48 3.12 -1.10
N ASP A 73 6.55 3.87 -1.67
CA ASP A 73 6.41 5.31 -1.40
C ASP A 73 6.11 5.56 0.08
N ALA A 74 5.20 4.77 0.68
CA ALA A 74 4.89 4.85 2.11
C ALA A 74 6.09 4.50 3.01
N ALA A 75 6.97 3.59 2.58
CA ALA A 75 8.22 3.29 3.28
C ALA A 75 9.24 4.43 3.19
N GLN A 76 9.29 5.13 2.06
CA GLN A 76 10.20 6.26 1.85
C GLN A 76 9.80 7.49 2.68
N PHE A 77 8.51 7.64 2.95
CA PHE A 77 7.95 8.73 3.75
C PHE A 77 7.19 8.14 4.96
N PRO A 78 7.91 7.65 5.98
CA PRO A 78 7.27 7.07 7.15
C PRO A 78 6.63 8.17 8.02
N PRO A 79 5.54 7.85 8.72
CA PRO A 79 4.90 8.79 9.62
C PRO A 79 5.78 9.05 10.86
N PRO A 80 5.65 10.22 11.54
CA PRO A 80 6.56 10.61 12.64
C PRO A 80 6.69 9.56 13.76
N TRP A 81 5.59 8.86 14.07
CA TRP A 81 5.55 7.83 15.10
C TRP A 81 6.28 6.53 14.75
N ALA A 82 6.60 6.28 13.47
CA ALA A 82 7.38 5.11 13.07
C ALA A 82 8.74 5.09 13.79
N SER A 83 9.29 6.27 14.13
CA SER A 83 10.51 6.42 14.91
C SER A 83 10.42 5.89 16.35
N ILE A 84 9.21 5.86 16.93
CA ILE A 84 8.96 5.40 18.31
C ILE A 84 8.32 4.00 18.36
N CYS A 85 7.94 3.43 17.20
CA CYS A 85 7.30 2.13 17.10
C CYS A 85 7.60 1.46 15.75
N THR A 86 8.33 0.34 15.79
CA THR A 86 8.72 -0.45 14.60
C THR A 86 7.55 -1.18 13.92
N LYS A 87 6.31 -0.96 14.38
CA LYS A 87 5.12 -1.61 13.84
C LYS A 87 4.71 -1.06 12.47
N TRP A 88 5.17 0.13 12.10
CA TRP A 88 5.02 0.65 10.74
C TRP A 88 5.75 -0.23 9.73
N ASP A 89 7.04 -0.47 9.95
CA ASP A 89 7.86 -1.31 9.07
C ASP A 89 7.31 -2.73 8.98
N LEU A 90 6.83 -3.28 10.11
CA LEU A 90 6.18 -4.58 10.13
C LEU A 90 4.90 -4.59 9.28
N ALA A 91 4.05 -3.57 9.38
CA ALA A 91 2.82 -3.49 8.60
C ALA A 91 3.11 -3.39 7.10
N LEU A 92 4.13 -2.62 6.71
CA LEU A 92 4.56 -2.53 5.31
C LEU A 92 5.15 -3.84 4.80
N ALA A 93 6.00 -4.51 5.59
CA ALA A 93 6.55 -5.82 5.22
C ALA A 93 5.45 -6.86 5.00
N MET A 94 4.49 -6.95 5.93
CA MET A 94 3.33 -7.84 5.79
C MET A 94 2.46 -7.49 4.58
N SER A 95 2.30 -6.20 4.28
CA SER A 95 1.54 -5.74 3.11
C SER A 95 2.24 -6.08 1.80
N THR A 96 3.56 -5.94 1.75
CA THR A 96 4.40 -6.32 0.61
C THR A 96 4.31 -7.83 0.36
N GLU A 97 4.52 -8.65 1.39
CA GLU A 97 4.35 -10.12 1.29
C GLU A 97 2.94 -10.49 0.80
N ALA A 98 1.90 -9.81 1.30
CA ALA A 98 0.52 -10.07 0.90
C ALA A 98 0.24 -9.71 -0.57
N VAL A 99 0.91 -8.69 -1.11
CA VAL A 99 0.85 -8.35 -2.53
C VAL A 99 1.61 -9.38 -3.36
N GLU A 100 2.83 -9.71 -2.96
CA GLU A 100 3.69 -10.65 -3.68
C GLU A 100 3.07 -12.04 -3.77
N ALA A 101 2.55 -12.56 -2.66
CA ALA A 101 1.88 -13.86 -2.62
C ALA A 101 0.65 -13.95 -3.54
N VAL A 102 -0.02 -12.83 -3.81
CA VAL A 102 -1.22 -12.77 -4.64
C VAL A 102 -0.90 -12.48 -6.10
N ALA A 103 -0.05 -11.49 -6.35
CA ALA A 103 0.28 -11.04 -7.70
C ALA A 103 1.22 -12.01 -8.39
N TRP A 104 2.11 -12.67 -7.62
CA TRP A 104 3.18 -13.53 -8.12
C TRP A 104 3.38 -14.76 -7.21
N PRO A 105 2.41 -15.69 -7.17
CA PRO A 105 2.44 -16.85 -6.27
C PRO A 105 3.64 -17.78 -6.52
N ASP A 106 4.20 -17.78 -7.73
CA ASP A 106 5.39 -18.56 -8.11
C ASP A 106 6.71 -17.75 -8.00
N GLY A 107 6.66 -16.53 -7.44
CA GLY A 107 7.77 -15.58 -7.35
C GLY A 107 7.66 -14.42 -8.35
N GLU A 108 8.19 -13.24 -7.97
CA GLU A 108 8.15 -12.01 -8.79
C GLU A 108 8.71 -12.28 -10.20
N PRO A 109 8.05 -11.85 -11.30
CA PRO A 109 8.58 -11.97 -12.65
C PRO A 109 9.72 -10.98 -12.79
N PHE A 110 10.92 -11.40 -12.39
CA PHE A 110 12.13 -10.61 -12.60
C PHE A 110 12.27 -10.32 -14.11
N GLY A 111 12.04 -9.07 -14.50
CA GLY A 111 12.45 -8.53 -15.80
C GLY A 111 11.48 -8.67 -16.98
N VAL A 112 10.22 -9.09 -16.80
CA VAL A 112 9.25 -9.08 -17.92
C VAL A 112 8.39 -7.83 -17.86
N VAL A 113 8.84 -6.77 -18.52
CA VAL A 113 7.94 -5.71 -18.98
C VAL A 113 6.96 -6.39 -19.94
N PRO A 114 5.63 -6.28 -19.77
CA PRO A 114 4.72 -6.79 -20.78
C PRO A 114 4.94 -5.94 -22.04
N VAL A 115 5.72 -6.47 -22.97
CA VAL A 115 5.76 -5.96 -24.34
C VAL A 115 4.34 -6.20 -24.85
N GLY A 116 3.58 -5.11 -24.97
CA GLY A 116 2.27 -5.16 -25.58
C GLY A 116 2.42 -5.90 -26.91
N GLU A 117 1.70 -7.02 -27.03
CA GLU A 117 1.58 -7.72 -28.30
C GLU A 117 1.08 -6.71 -29.32
N SER A 118 1.99 -6.27 -30.20
CA SER A 118 1.62 -5.80 -31.53
C SER A 118 0.95 -6.95 -32.24
N ALA A 119 -0.38 -7.02 -32.12
CA ALA A 119 -1.19 -7.79 -33.04
C ALA A 119 -1.14 -7.08 -34.40
N VAL A 120 -0.59 -7.82 -35.36
CA VAL A 120 -0.56 -7.55 -36.80
C VAL A 120 -1.96 -7.36 -37.36
#